data_AF-A0A1V5ZSQ4-F1
#
_entry.id   AF-A0A1V5ZSQ4-F1
#
_cell.length_a   1.000
_cell.length_b   1.000
_cell.length_c   1.000
_cell.angle_alpha   90.00
_cell.angle_beta   90.00
_cell.angle_gamma   90.00
#
_symmetry.space_group_name_H-M   'P 1'
#
loop_
_entity.id
_entity.type
_entity.pdbx_description
1 polymer ?
#
loop_
_entity_poly.entity_id
_entity_poly.type
_entity_poly.pdbx_seq_one_letter_code
_entity_poly.pdbx_strand_id
1 'polypeptide(L)'
;MANGNAPDSHYSCVLGHVINNSYRLGQKAPFNVKSGQFGDIPEAYEHFAKLHEVMSAGVGIPEDGSEYIVGPWLTFDPETERFVGDHAEEANKLVKDVNRTGFEVPDVSAV
;
A
#
# COMPACT_ATOMS: atom_id res chain seq x y z
N MET A 1 -14.00 -6.23 11.40
CA MET A 1 -14.94 -5.30 12.08
C MET A 1 -14.24 -4.81 13.33
N ALA A 2 -14.01 -3.50 13.45
CA ALA A 2 -13.53 -2.92 14.69
C ALA A 2 -14.69 -2.83 15.69
N ASN A 3 -14.50 -3.31 16.93
CA ASN A 3 -15.44 -3.08 18.02
C ASN A 3 -15.10 -1.73 18.66
N GLY A 4 -15.46 -0.62 17.99
CA GLY A 4 -15.07 0.73 18.40
C GLY A 4 -15.95 1.81 17.76
N ASN A 5 -15.67 3.07 18.07
CA ASN A 5 -16.35 4.22 17.48
C ASN A 5 -15.85 4.50 16.05
N ALA A 6 -16.38 5.54 15.41
CA ALA A 6 -15.98 5.92 14.06
C ALA A 6 -14.47 6.24 13.95
N PRO A 7 -13.87 7.07 14.83
CA PRO A 7 -12.41 7.23 14.89
C PRO A 7 -11.63 5.93 15.05
N ASP A 8 -11.99 5.05 15.99
CA ASP A 8 -11.30 3.77 16.21
C ASP A 8 -11.31 2.91 14.94
N SER A 9 -12.48 2.87 14.29
CA SER A 9 -12.68 2.14 13.04
C SER A 9 -11.83 2.73 11.92
N HIS A 10 -11.84 4.05 11.77
CA HIS A 10 -11.05 4.77 10.78
C HIS A 10 -9.56 4.44 10.92
N TYR A 11 -8.97 4.71 12.09
CA TYR A 11 -7.54 4.49 12.33
C TYR A 11 -7.14 3.03 12.19
N SER A 12 -7.98 2.09 12.63
CA SER A 12 -7.70 0.65 12.48
C SER A 12 -7.66 0.19 11.01
N CYS A 13 -8.36 0.89 10.13
CA CYS A 13 -8.45 0.57 8.71
C CYS A 13 -7.42 1.32 7.85
N VAL A 14 -6.83 2.43 8.34
CA VAL A 14 -5.87 3.25 7.58
C VAL A 14 -4.77 2.40 6.96
N LEU A 15 -4.12 1.53 7.74
CA LEU A 15 -3.03 0.66 7.26
C LEU A 15 -3.45 -0.19 6.05
N GLY A 16 -4.64 -0.80 6.10
CA GLY A 16 -5.15 -1.61 5.00
C GLY A 16 -5.42 -0.81 3.72
N HIS A 17 -5.84 0.44 3.86
CA HIS A 17 -6.11 1.31 2.70
C HIS A 17 -4.84 1.91 2.11
N VAL A 18 -3.87 2.32 2.93
CA VAL A 18 -2.66 3.00 2.43
C VAL A 18 -1.67 2.04 1.75
N ILE A 19 -1.58 0.78 2.20
CA ILE A 19 -0.69 -0.23 1.58
C ILE A 19 -1.09 -0.48 0.11
N ASN A 20 -2.39 -0.47 -0.20
CA ASN A 20 -2.89 -0.66 -1.55
C ASN A 20 -2.40 0.42 -2.52
N ASN A 21 -2.08 1.62 -2.05
CA ASN A 21 -1.57 2.68 -2.91
C ASN A 21 -0.15 2.39 -3.40
N SER A 22 0.72 1.87 -2.53
CA SER A 22 2.05 1.40 -2.95
C SER A 22 1.93 0.31 -4.01
N TYR A 23 1.04 -0.66 -3.82
CA TYR A 23 0.78 -1.71 -4.82
C TYR A 23 0.27 -1.16 -6.16
N ARG A 24 -0.69 -0.23 -6.15
CA ARG A 24 -1.26 0.38 -7.37
C ARG A 24 -0.26 1.25 -8.14
N LEU A 25 0.75 1.80 -7.47
CA LEU A 25 1.86 2.52 -8.08
C LEU A 25 3.03 1.59 -8.47
N GLY A 26 2.93 0.31 -8.13
CA GLY A 26 4.01 -0.64 -8.31
C GLY A 26 4.26 -1.03 -9.76
N GLN A 27 5.47 -1.56 -9.97
CA GLN A 27 5.93 -2.02 -11.26
C GLN A 27 6.18 -3.52 -11.23
N LYS A 28 6.14 -4.14 -12.40
CA LYS A 28 6.51 -5.54 -12.55
C LYS A 28 7.99 -5.73 -12.23
N ALA A 29 8.28 -6.72 -11.41
CA ALA A 29 9.63 -7.18 -11.12
C ALA A 29 9.69 -8.71 -11.21
N PRO A 30 10.85 -9.31 -11.49
CA PRO A 30 10.99 -10.76 -11.49
C PRO A 30 10.55 -11.37 -10.15
N PHE A 31 9.94 -12.55 -10.16
CA PHE A 31 9.67 -13.31 -8.94
C PHE A 31 10.98 -13.85 -8.35
N ASN A 32 11.71 -12.98 -7.65
CA ASN A 32 13.01 -13.28 -7.06
C ASN A 32 13.17 -12.57 -5.71
N VAL A 33 13.87 -13.21 -4.77
CA VAL A 33 14.10 -12.67 -3.42
C VAL A 33 14.88 -11.34 -3.40
N LYS A 34 15.52 -10.96 -4.51
CA LYS A 34 16.25 -9.68 -4.65
C LYS A 34 15.41 -8.54 -5.23
N SER A 35 14.15 -8.81 -5.60
CA SER A 35 13.29 -7.82 -6.27
C SER A 35 12.71 -6.77 -5.32
N GLY A 36 12.74 -7.00 -4.01
CA GLY A 36 12.29 -6.03 -3.02
C GLY A 36 13.38 -5.02 -2.64
N GLN A 37 12.99 -3.76 -2.46
CA GLN A 37 13.85 -2.69 -1.95
C GLN A 37 13.26 -2.18 -0.62
N PHE A 38 13.98 -2.37 0.48
CA PHE A 38 13.47 -2.13 1.84
C PHE A 38 14.23 -1.04 2.61
N GLY A 39 15.12 -0.30 1.92
CA GLY A 39 16.00 0.67 2.56
C GLY A 39 16.81 0.03 3.70
N ASP A 40 16.92 0.75 4.82
CA ASP A 40 17.64 0.31 6.01
C ASP A 40 16.73 -0.40 7.04
N ILE A 41 15.64 -1.04 6.59
CA ILE A 41 14.67 -1.73 7.46
C ILE A 41 14.84 -3.26 7.31
N PRO A 42 15.72 -3.89 8.11
CA PRO A 42 16.03 -5.31 7.94
C PRO A 42 14.81 -6.24 8.15
N GLU A 43 13.88 -5.86 9.02
CA GLU A 43 12.67 -6.63 9.30
C GLU A 43 11.75 -6.70 8.08
N ALA A 44 11.68 -5.63 7.28
CA ALA A 44 10.88 -5.62 6.05
C ALA A 44 11.45 -6.61 5.01
N TYR A 45 12.78 -6.68 4.89
CA TYR A 45 13.43 -7.69 4.07
C TYR A 45 13.20 -9.10 4.61
N GLU A 46 13.33 -9.32 5.93
CA GLU A 46 13.10 -10.63 6.54
C GLU A 46 11.68 -11.15 6.24
N HIS A 47 10.67 -10.30 6.42
CA HIS A 47 9.29 -10.65 6.11
C HIS A 47 9.06 -10.94 4.62
N PHE A 48 9.64 -10.13 3.73
CA PHE A 48 9.56 -10.38 2.28
C PHE A 48 10.25 -11.69 1.89
N ALA A 49 11.46 -11.94 2.39
CA ALA A 49 12.21 -13.15 2.11
C ALA A 49 11.46 -14.38 2.61
N LYS A 50 10.83 -14.29 3.79
CA LYS A 50 10.01 -15.38 4.32
C LYS A 50 8.78 -15.64 3.44
N LEU A 51 8.11 -14.60 2.98
CA LEU A 51 6.99 -14.74 2.06
C LEU A 51 7.44 -15.37 0.73
N HIS A 52 8.56 -14.91 0.17
CA HIS A 52 9.14 -15.49 -1.05
C HIS A 52 9.44 -16.99 -0.88
N GLU A 53 10.04 -17.40 0.24
CA GLU A 53 10.31 -18.81 0.56
C GLU A 53 9.01 -19.64 0.58
N VAL A 54 7.97 -19.14 1.26
CA VAL A 54 6.66 -19.82 1.33
C VAL A 54 6.07 -19.97 -0.08
N MET A 55 6.12 -18.92 -0.90
CA MET A 55 5.53 -18.94 -2.24
C MET A 55 6.34 -19.80 -3.23
N SER A 56 7.67 -19.76 -3.16
CA SER A 56 8.54 -20.53 -4.05
C SER A 56 8.63 -22.00 -3.66
N ALA A 57 9.05 -22.31 -2.44
CA ALA A 57 9.29 -23.68 -1.97
C ALA A 57 8.03 -24.35 -1.40
N GLY A 58 7.18 -23.59 -0.72
CA GLY A 58 5.96 -24.12 -0.13
C GLY A 58 4.83 -24.33 -1.15
N VAL A 59 4.54 -23.29 -1.94
CA VAL A 59 3.47 -23.32 -2.95
C VAL A 59 3.97 -23.85 -4.31
N GLY A 60 5.25 -23.68 -4.63
CA GLY A 60 5.82 -24.15 -5.89
C GLY A 60 5.72 -23.16 -7.05
N ILE A 61 5.61 -21.85 -6.79
CA ILE A 61 5.60 -20.84 -7.85
C ILE A 61 6.99 -20.81 -8.51
N PRO A 62 7.10 -21.00 -9.84
CA PRO A 62 8.38 -21.00 -10.53
C PRO A 62 8.95 -19.58 -10.60
N GLU A 63 10.26 -19.42 -10.43
CA GLU A 63 10.92 -18.13 -10.68
C GLU A 63 10.81 -17.68 -12.14
N ASP A 64 10.97 -18.62 -13.07
CA ASP A 64 10.84 -18.33 -14.50
C ASP A 64 9.37 -18.13 -14.89
N GLY A 65 9.10 -17.03 -15.60
CA GLY A 65 7.76 -16.66 -16.04
C GLY A 65 6.83 -16.06 -14.98
N SER A 66 7.26 -15.95 -13.72
CA SER A 66 6.49 -15.32 -12.64
C SER A 66 7.01 -13.92 -12.31
N GLU A 67 6.10 -13.04 -11.90
CA GLU A 67 6.39 -11.63 -11.60
C GLU A 67 5.75 -11.20 -10.28
N TYR A 68 6.43 -10.28 -9.59
CA TYR A 68 5.86 -9.46 -8.53
C TYR A 68 5.34 -8.14 -9.07
N ILE A 69 4.44 -7.52 -8.33
CA ILE A 69 4.24 -6.06 -8.38
C ILE A 69 4.92 -5.48 -7.14
N VAL A 70 5.96 -4.67 -7.36
CA VAL A 70 6.71 -4.02 -6.29
C VAL A 70 6.40 -2.53 -6.30
N GLY A 71 5.79 -2.07 -5.22
CA GLY A 71 5.42 -0.68 -5.00
C GLY A 71 6.56 0.17 -4.46
N PRO A 72 6.55 1.50 -4.68
CA PRO A 72 7.47 2.40 -4.01
C PRO A 72 7.22 2.43 -2.50
N TRP A 73 8.24 2.79 -1.73
CA TRP A 73 8.06 3.16 -0.34
C TRP A 73 7.33 4.50 -0.27
N LEU A 74 6.24 4.57 0.49
CA LEU A 74 5.42 5.77 0.63
C LEU A 74 5.42 6.24 2.08
N THR A 75 5.57 7.55 2.29
CA THR A 75 5.46 8.17 3.61
C THR A 75 4.09 8.79 3.77
N PHE A 76 3.40 8.48 4.87
CA PHE A 76 2.07 8.98 5.18
C PHE A 76 2.11 9.89 6.40
N ASP A 77 1.57 11.09 6.27
CA ASP A 77 1.38 12.03 7.36
C ASP A 77 0.02 11.78 8.04
N PRO A 78 0.00 11.31 9.30
CA PRO A 78 -1.23 10.99 10.01
C PRO A 78 -2.02 12.24 10.43
N GLU A 79 -1.43 13.44 10.47
CA GLU A 79 -2.16 14.66 10.84
C GLU A 79 -3.02 15.18 9.69
N THR A 80 -2.46 15.18 8.48
CA THR A 80 -3.17 15.64 7.27
C THR A 80 -3.86 14.51 6.51
N GLU A 81 -3.59 13.26 6.87
CA GLU A 81 -4.04 12.05 6.19
C GLU A 81 -3.67 11.98 4.71
N ARG A 82 -2.44 12.42 4.39
CA ARG A 82 -1.90 12.49 3.03
C ARG A 82 -0.53 11.85 2.93
N PHE A 83 -0.21 11.38 1.73
CA PHE A 83 1.16 10.99 1.42
C PHE A 83 2.04 12.23 1.25
N VAL A 84 3.30 12.12 1.64
CA VAL A 84 4.32 13.17 1.55
C VAL A 84 5.62 12.59 0.99
N GLY A 85 6.49 13.45 0.47
CA GLY A 85 7.77 13.04 -0.13
C GLY A 85 7.62 12.45 -1.54
N ASP A 86 8.47 11.50 -1.87
CA ASP A 86 8.53 10.88 -3.20
C ASP A 86 7.23 10.14 -3.53
N HIS A 87 6.76 10.26 -4.77
CA HIS A 87 5.49 9.68 -5.28
C HIS A 87 4.22 10.16 -4.56
N ALA A 88 4.29 11.20 -3.71
CA ALA A 88 3.15 11.70 -2.96
C ALA A 88 2.01 12.19 -3.86
N GLU A 89 2.32 12.84 -4.99
CA GLU A 89 1.27 13.37 -5.89
C GLU A 89 0.44 12.22 -6.47
N GLU A 90 1.10 11.19 -6.98
CA GLU A 90 0.44 10.01 -7.54
C GLU A 90 -0.29 9.20 -6.47
N ALA A 91 0.31 9.02 -5.29
CA ALA A 91 -0.31 8.30 -4.18
C ALA A 91 -1.56 9.03 -3.65
N ASN A 92 -1.52 10.36 -3.55
CA ASN A 92 -2.65 11.16 -3.07
C ASN A 92 -3.85 11.16 -4.03
N LYS A 93 -3.65 10.91 -5.33
CA LYS A 93 -4.74 10.66 -6.29
C LYS A 93 -5.52 9.39 -5.97
N LEU A 94 -4.93 8.46 -5.21
CA LEU A 94 -5.53 7.17 -4.83
C LEU A 94 -6.15 7.17 -3.43
N VAL A 95 -5.93 8.22 -2.62
CA VAL A 95 -6.51 8.37 -1.26
C VAL A 95 -8.03 8.42 -1.32
N LYS A 96 -8.57 9.07 -2.36
CA LYS A 96 -10.00 9.16 -2.59
C LYS A 96 -10.26 9.24 -4.09
N ASP A 97 -11.08 8.34 -4.60
CA ASP A 97 -11.53 8.41 -5.98
C ASP A 97 -12.35 9.70 -6.22
N VAL A 98 -12.30 10.16 -7.47
CA VAL A 98 -13.11 11.30 -7.89
C VAL A 98 -14.59 10.97 -7.70
N ASN A 99 -15.33 11.90 -7.08
CA ASN A 99 -16.77 11.75 -6.99
C ASN A 99 -17.37 11.74 -8.39
N ARG A 100 -18.49 11.03 -8.55
CA ARG A 100 -19.29 11.14 -9.77
C ARG A 100 -19.84 12.56 -9.89
N THR A 101 -19.70 13.15 -11.08
CA THR A 101 -20.22 14.49 -11.38
C THR A 101 -21.72 14.60 -11.04
N GLY A 102 -22.07 15.59 -10.22
CA GLY A 102 -23.43 15.85 -9.74
C GLY A 102 -23.85 15.05 -8.51
N PHE A 103 -22.96 14.19 -7.97
CA PHE A 103 -23.16 13.40 -6.75
C PHE A 103 -21.95 13.54 -5.81
N GLU A 104 -21.37 14.73 -5.77
CA GLU A 104 -20.24 15.03 -4.91
C GLU A 104 -20.64 14.95 -3.44
N VAL A 105 -19.86 14.20 -2.65
CA VAL A 105 -19.96 14.24 -1.19
C VAL A 105 -19.53 15.64 -0.73
N PRO A 106 -20.38 16.37 0.02
CA PRO A 106 -20.03 17.69 0.55
C PRO A 106 -18.81 17.63 1.46
N ASP A 107 -18.08 18.72 1.52
CA ASP A 107 -17.00 18.87 2.50
C ASP A 107 -17.58 18.98 3.92
N VAL A 108 -16.81 18.55 4.92
CA VAL A 108 -17.22 18.66 6.34
C VAL A 108 -17.45 20.12 6.72
N SER A 109 -16.74 21.07 6.10
CA SER A 109 -16.96 22.51 6.30
C SER A 109 -18.25 23.07 5.69
N ALA A 110 -18.95 22.30 4.85
CA ALA A 110 -20.17 22.71 4.18
C ALA A 110 -21.45 22.40 4.96
N VAL A 111 -21.34 21.84 6.18
CA VAL A 111 -22.45 21.45 7.07
C VAL A 111 -22.31 22.04 8.47
#